data_AF-A0A7N2LDM8-F1
#
_entry.id   AF-A0A7N2LDM8-F1
#
_cell.length_a   1.000
_cell.length_b   1.000
_cell.length_c   1.000
_cell.angle_alpha   90.00
_cell.angle_beta   90.00
_cell.angle_gamma   90.00
#
_symmetry.space_group_name_H-M   'P 1'
#
loop_
_entity.id
_entity.type
_entity.pdbx_description
1 polymer ?
#
loop_
_entity_poly.entity_id
_entity_poly.type
_entity_poly.pdbx_seq_one_letter_code
_entity_poly.pdbx_strand_id
1 'polypeptide(L)'
;MGKGSGDGDTTMIVLLIVKCISQALEYYFCVGKAKNQRNMVIIPIRWNKPPPAWCKLNTDGASLGNPGKSRGGIIRDSVGNWIKGFSRSIGITTSITAEF
;
A
#
# COMPACT_ATOMS: atom_id res chain seq x y z
N MET A 1 49.33 -28.52 28.73
CA MET A 1 48.24 -28.26 29.70
C MET A 1 47.63 -26.91 29.35
N GLY A 2 46.65 -26.90 28.44
CA GLY A 2 46.07 -25.67 27.91
C GLY A 2 44.79 -25.29 28.63
N LYS A 3 44.67 -24.01 29.01
CA LYS A 3 43.41 -23.29 29.21
C LYS A 3 43.68 -21.79 29.06
N GLY A 4 42.82 -21.08 28.32
CA GLY A 4 42.81 -19.62 28.34
C GLY A 4 42.33 -18.94 27.07
N SER A 5 41.16 -19.32 26.52
CA SER A 5 40.57 -18.59 25.38
C SER A 5 39.04 -18.77 25.30
N GLY A 6 38.29 -18.51 26.39
CA GLY A 6 36.82 -18.78 26.41
C GLY A 6 35.92 -17.72 27.08
N ASP A 7 36.48 -16.76 27.82
CA ASP A 7 35.67 -15.82 28.62
C ASP A 7 35.25 -14.55 27.88
N GLY A 8 36.07 -14.08 26.92
CA GLY A 8 35.82 -12.83 26.19
C GLY A 8 34.67 -12.91 25.19
N ASP A 9 34.55 -14.03 24.47
CA ASP A 9 33.48 -14.19 23.47
C ASP A 9 32.12 -14.44 24.13
N THR A 10 32.09 -15.21 25.21
CA THR A 10 30.86 -15.51 25.94
C THR A 10 30.28 -14.25 26.58
N THR A 11 31.12 -13.39 27.15
CA THR A 11 30.69 -12.11 27.73
C THR A 11 30.20 -11.12 26.66
N MET A 12 30.85 -11.07 25.49
CA MET A 12 30.42 -10.25 24.36
C MET A 12 29.07 -10.71 23.78
N ILE A 13 28.85 -12.02 23.67
CA ILE A 13 27.58 -12.59 23.23
C ILE A 13 26.46 -12.25 24.22
N VAL A 14 26.70 -12.41 25.52
CA VAL A 14 25.71 -12.06 26.56
C VAL A 14 25.38 -10.56 26.52
N LEU A 15 26.37 -9.68 26.37
CA LEU A 15 26.16 -8.23 26.26
C LEU A 15 25.35 -7.86 25.00
N LEU A 16 25.60 -8.54 23.87
CA LEU A 16 24.84 -8.33 22.65
C LEU A 16 23.38 -8.75 22.81
N ILE A 17 23.13 -9.91 23.43
CA ILE A 17 21.78 -10.42 23.70
C ILE A 17 21.00 -9.43 24.58
N VAL A 18 21.61 -8.95 25.67
CA VAL A 18 20.96 -7.99 26.58
C VAL A 18 20.61 -6.69 25.85
N LYS A 19 21.50 -6.19 24.99
CA LYS A 19 21.23 -4.99 24.17
C LYS A 19 20.10 -5.20 23.16
N CYS A 20 20.04 -6.36 22.51
CA CYS A 20 18.96 -6.69 21.57
C CYS A 20 17.62 -6.78 22.29
N ILE A 21 17.57 -7.43 23.46
CA ILE A 21 16.36 -7.52 24.28
C ILE A 21 15.91 -6.13 24.74
N SER A 22 16.83 -5.30 25.23
CA SER A 22 16.51 -3.93 25.69
C SER A 22 15.89 -3.08 24.57
N GLN A 23 16.49 -3.08 23.38
CA GLN A 23 15.97 -2.33 22.23
C GLN A 23 14.63 -2.88 21.73
N ALA A 24 14.46 -4.21 21.71
CA ALA A 24 13.21 -4.84 21.33
C ALA A 24 12.08 -4.49 22.30
N LEU A 25 12.36 -4.48 23.61
CA LEU A 25 11.41 -4.07 24.64
C LEU A 25 11.07 -2.59 24.53
N GLU A 26 12.06 -1.71 24.35
CA GLU A 26 11.84 -0.27 24.15
C GLU A 26 10.94 0.00 22.94
N TYR A 27 11.22 -0.62 21.79
CA TYR A 27 10.35 -0.53 20.61
C TYR A 27 8.94 -1.04 20.89
N TYR A 28 8.81 -2.18 21.58
CA TYR A 28 7.51 -2.73 21.93
C TYR A 28 6.70 -1.78 22.84
N PHE A 29 7.33 -1.12 23.81
CA PHE A 29 6.62 -0.19 24.71
C PHE A 29 6.35 1.19 24.07
N CYS A 30 7.27 1.72 23.27
CA CYS A 30 7.13 3.04 22.65
C CYS A 30 6.27 3.01 21.37
N VAL A 31 6.35 1.93 20.59
CA VAL A 31 5.69 1.80 19.28
C VAL A 31 4.55 0.78 19.30
N GLY A 32 4.58 -0.18 20.24
CA GLY A 32 3.50 -1.13 20.42
C GLY A 32 2.18 -0.40 20.66
N LYS A 33 1.30 -0.48 19.67
CA LYS A 33 0.01 0.18 19.74
C LYS A 33 -0.78 -0.45 20.88
N ALA A 34 -1.17 0.34 21.88
CA ALA A 34 -2.26 -0.05 22.76
C ALA A 34 -3.43 -0.53 21.88
N LYS A 35 -4.11 -1.61 22.27
CA LYS A 35 -5.33 -2.08 21.59
C LYS A 35 -6.41 -1.02 21.78
N ASN A 36 -6.31 0.07 21.03
CA ASN A 36 -7.36 1.04 20.87
C ASN A 36 -8.50 0.26 20.23
N GLN A 37 -9.63 0.15 20.92
CA GLN A 37 -10.84 -0.41 20.33
C GLN A 37 -11.23 0.50 19.18
N ARG A 38 -10.73 0.18 17.98
CA ARG A 38 -11.15 0.86 16.77
C ARG A 38 -12.60 0.47 16.58
N ASN A 39 -13.51 1.43 16.78
CA ASN A 39 -14.88 1.28 16.35
C ASN A 39 -14.88 1.14 14.83
N MET A 40 -14.83 -0.10 14.36
CA MET A 40 -14.89 -0.44 12.95
C MET A 40 -16.34 -0.36 12.51
N VAL A 41 -16.69 0.71 11.79
CA VAL A 41 -17.98 0.80 11.11
C VAL A 41 -17.83 0.14 9.74
N ILE A 42 -18.57 -0.94 9.51
CA ILE A 42 -18.65 -1.57 8.19
C ILE A 42 -19.64 -0.77 7.35
N ILE A 43 -19.13 -0.08 6.33
CA ILE A 43 -19.95 0.62 5.34
C ILE A 43 -20.05 -0.27 4.11
N PRO A 44 -21.24 -0.81 3.79
CA PRO A 44 -21.42 -1.59 2.55
C PRO A 44 -21.34 -0.66 1.34
N ILE A 45 -20.23 -0.72 0.61
CA ILE A 45 -20.03 0.00 -0.65
C ILE A 45 -20.51 -0.91 -1.79
N ARG A 46 -21.49 -0.44 -2.57
CA ARG A 46 -21.94 -1.13 -3.78
C ARG A 46 -21.99 -0.18 -4.97
N TRP A 47 -21.65 -0.69 -6.14
CA TRP A 47 -21.87 0.00 -7.40
C TRP A 47 -23.35 -0.06 -7.77
N ASN A 48 -24.01 1.10 -7.85
CA ASN A 48 -25.35 1.19 -8.39
C ASN A 48 -25.31 1.50 -9.89
N LYS A 49 -26.26 0.93 -10.63
CA LYS A 49 -26.48 1.31 -12.04
C LYS A 49 -26.95 2.77 -12.07
N PRO A 50 -26.40 3.62 -12.97
CA PRO A 50 -26.88 4.99 -13.12
C PRO A 50 -28.31 5.01 -13.69
N PRO A 51 -29.09 6.07 -13.47
CA PRO A 51 -30.45 6.17 -13.98
C PRO A 51 -30.52 6.08 -15.52
N PRO A 52 -31.68 5.74 -16.10
CA PRO A 52 -31.88 5.83 -17.54
C PRO A 52 -31.47 7.20 -18.09
N ALA A 53 -30.96 7.23 -19.33
CA ALA A 53 -30.39 8.40 -20.01
C ALA A 53 -29.07 8.95 -19.41
N TRP A 54 -28.49 8.34 -18.38
CA TRP A 54 -27.15 8.68 -17.90
C TRP A 54 -26.08 7.81 -18.56
N CYS A 55 -24.88 8.38 -18.66
CA CYS A 55 -23.67 7.66 -19.05
C CYS A 55 -22.77 7.43 -17.83
N LYS A 56 -22.09 6.28 -17.81
CA LYS A 56 -21.03 5.97 -16.85
C LYS A 56 -19.67 6.24 -17.48
N LEU A 57 -18.86 7.04 -16.80
CA LEU A 57 -17.46 7.30 -17.17
C LEU A 57 -16.55 6.42 -16.30
N ASN A 58 -15.91 5.44 -16.90
CA ASN A 58 -14.89 4.63 -16.24
C ASN A 58 -13.52 5.13 -16.70
N THR A 59 -12.68 5.55 -15.75
CA THR A 59 -11.28 5.93 -15.97
C THR A 59 -10.38 4.87 -15.35
N ASP A 60 -9.28 4.56 -16.02
CA ASP A 60 -8.22 3.74 -15.43
C ASP A 60 -6.85 4.40 -15.69
N GLY A 61 -6.02 4.40 -14.65
CA GLY A 61 -4.70 4.97 -14.65
C GLY A 61 -3.68 3.95 -15.14
N ALA A 62 -3.41 3.92 -16.45
CA ALA A 62 -2.33 3.12 -17.00
C ALA A 62 -1.13 3.99 -17.38
N SER A 63 0.10 3.49 -17.20
CA SER A 63 1.32 4.13 -17.68
C SER A 63 2.20 3.13 -18.46
N LEU A 64 2.66 3.52 -19.64
CA LEU A 64 3.56 2.75 -20.49
C LEU A 64 5.01 2.91 -20.00
N GLY A 65 5.35 2.21 -18.93
CA GLY A 65 6.58 2.40 -18.14
C GLY A 65 6.29 3.08 -16.79
N ASN A 66 7.25 3.08 -15.86
CA ASN A 66 7.09 3.72 -14.55
C ASN A 66 8.34 4.57 -14.21
N PRO A 67 8.46 5.79 -14.75
CA PRO A 67 7.39 6.58 -15.38
C PRO A 67 7.25 6.40 -16.91
N GLY A 68 6.07 6.71 -17.48
CA GLY A 68 5.72 6.52 -18.88
C GLY A 68 4.48 7.30 -19.35
N LYS A 69 4.13 7.19 -20.65
CA LYS A 69 2.93 7.84 -21.22
C LYS A 69 1.66 7.17 -20.72
N SER A 70 0.59 7.94 -20.49
CA SER A 70 -0.45 7.45 -19.59
C SER A 70 -1.84 8.07 -19.76
N ARG A 71 -2.86 7.27 -19.35
CA ARG A 71 -4.31 7.50 -19.15
C ARG A 71 -5.26 7.18 -20.32
N GLY A 72 -6.37 6.55 -19.95
CA GLY A 72 -7.50 6.26 -20.82
C GLY A 72 -8.75 5.89 -20.04
N GLY A 73 -9.85 5.68 -20.76
CA GLY A 73 -11.11 5.30 -20.15
C GLY A 73 -12.18 4.96 -21.17
N ILE A 74 -13.34 4.55 -20.66
CA ILE A 74 -14.49 4.12 -21.44
C ILE A 74 -15.76 4.79 -20.92
N ILE A 75 -16.59 5.24 -21.84
CA ILE A 75 -17.94 5.74 -21.59
C ILE A 75 -18.91 4.64 -21.94
N ARG A 76 -19.83 4.33 -21.02
CA ARG A 76 -20.89 3.34 -21.18
C ARG A 76 -22.26 3.97 -20.96
N ASP A 77 -23.30 3.43 -21.59
CA ASP A 77 -24.67 3.84 -21.30
C ASP A 77 -25.14 3.29 -19.94
N SER A 78 -26.35 3.68 -19.54
CA SER A 78 -26.96 3.19 -18.30
C SER A 78 -27.21 1.69 -18.27
N VAL A 79 -27.26 0.99 -19.41
CA VAL A 79 -27.44 -0.46 -19.50
C VAL A 79 -26.09 -1.19 -19.49
N GLY A 80 -24.98 -0.46 -19.63
CA GLY A 80 -23.63 -0.99 -19.62
C GLY A 80 -23.04 -1.21 -21.02
N ASN A 81 -23.75 -0.80 -22.08
CA ASN A 81 -23.22 -0.88 -23.44
C ASN A 81 -22.09 0.12 -23.62
N TRP A 82 -21.10 -0.26 -24.42
CA TRP A 82 -20.01 0.64 -24.78
C TRP A 82 -20.52 1.75 -25.71
N ILE A 83 -20.25 3.02 -25.35
CA ILE A 83 -20.52 4.18 -26.20
C ILE A 83 -19.23 4.61 -26.91
N LYS A 84 -18.16 4.89 -26.15
CA LYS A 84 -16.90 5.41 -26.70
C LYS A 84 -15.72 5.18 -25.76
N GLY A 85 -14.52 4.99 -26.32
CA GLY A 85 -13.26 5.01 -25.59
C GLY A 85 -12.51 6.34 -25.77
N PHE A 86 -11.68 6.71 -24.80
CA PHE A 86 -10.79 7.87 -24.91
C PHE A 86 -9.42 7.58 -24.31
N SER A 87 -8.42 8.31 -24.79
CA SER A 87 -7.08 8.36 -24.22
C SER A 87 -6.63 9.81 -24.14
N ARG A 88 -6.00 10.19 -23.03
CA ARG A 88 -5.44 11.53 -22.84
C ARG A 88 -4.07 11.37 -22.23
N SER A 89 -3.02 11.70 -22.98
CA SER A 89 -1.67 11.76 -22.39
C SER A 89 -1.58 12.92 -21.40
N ILE A 90 -1.23 12.63 -20.15
CA ILE A 90 -0.88 13.63 -19.13
C ILE A 90 0.64 13.84 -19.00
N GLY A 91 1.40 13.45 -20.03
CA GLY A 91 2.87 13.45 -20.00
C GLY A 91 3.45 12.11 -19.53
N ILE A 92 4.70 12.16 -19.06
CA ILE A 92 5.44 11.04 -18.47
C ILE A 92 5.14 11.02 -16.98
N THR A 93 4.50 9.95 -16.51
CA THR A 93 4.01 9.84 -15.13
C THR A 93 4.21 8.43 -14.60
N THR A 94 4.18 8.25 -13.29
CA THR A 94 4.15 6.91 -12.67
C THR A 94 2.75 6.29 -12.81
N SER A 95 2.62 4.99 -12.56
CA SER A 95 1.29 4.35 -12.50
C SER A 95 0.42 4.93 -11.39
N ILE A 96 1.00 5.24 -10.23
CA ILE A 96 0.29 5.85 -9.11
C ILE A 96 -0.24 7.23 -9.51
N THR A 97 0.62 8.08 -10.07
CA THR A 97 0.20 9.41 -10.54
C THR A 97 -0.69 9.34 -11.80
N ALA A 98 -0.80 8.20 -12.48
CA ALA A 98 -1.77 7.98 -13.55
C ALA A 98 -3.18 7.68 -13.03
N GLU A 99 -3.26 6.94 -11.92
CA GLU A 99 -4.49 6.48 -11.27
C GLU A 99 -5.16 7.59 -10.45
N PHE A 100 -4.37 8.38 -9.74
CA PHE A 100 -4.82 9.48 -8.87
C PHE A 100 -4.74 10.86 -9.57
#